data_AF-A0A3D4TGW1-F1
#
_entry.id   AF-A0A3D4TGW1-F1
#
_cell.length_a   1.000
_cell.length_b   1.000
_cell.length_c   1.000
_cell.angle_alpha   90.00
_cell.angle_beta   90.00
_cell.angle_gamma   90.00
#
_symmetry.space_group_name_H-M   'P 1'
#
loop_
_entity.id
_entity.type
_entity.pdbx_description
1 polymer ?
#
loop_
_entity_poly.entity_id
_entity_poly.type
_entity_poly.pdbx_seq_one_letter_code
_entity_poly.pdbx_strand_id
1 'polypeptide(L)'
;KDRTGIIAGLLLDLAGVPKAEIVHNYAISAHYLEGQPKDSAMNAQIMALVKQNPEIGRKMAGMAGTAPDNMEQFLAALHSEYGGAEGYLKSIGVSEQEIQQLKVRLGQAG
;
A
#
# COMPACT_ATOMS: atom_id res chain seq x y z
N LYS A 1 3.33 2.37 -8.59
CA LYS A 1 4.09 2.22 -7.32
C LYS A 1 3.61 3.28 -6.35
N ASP A 2 2.65 2.93 -5.50
CA ASP A 2 2.03 3.82 -4.51
C ASP A 2 2.79 3.72 -3.18
N ARG A 3 3.84 4.53 -3.04
CA ARG A 3 4.72 4.48 -1.85
C ARG A 3 4.06 5.12 -0.62
N THR A 4 3.20 6.11 -0.83
CA THR A 4 2.57 6.85 0.26
C THR A 4 1.58 5.97 1.00
N GLY A 5 0.72 5.25 0.29
CA GLY A 5 -0.26 4.39 0.96
C GLY A 5 0.38 3.18 1.65
N ILE A 6 1.51 2.67 1.15
CA ILE A 6 2.30 1.64 1.85
C ILE A 6 2.88 2.16 3.17
N ILE A 7 3.45 3.38 3.17
CA ILE A 7 3.96 3.98 4.41
C ILE A 7 2.83 4.24 5.41
N ALA A 8 1.67 4.71 4.95
CA ALA A 8 0.49 4.88 5.80
C ALA A 8 0.04 3.53 6.40
N GLY A 9 -0.04 2.48 5.59
CA GLY A 9 -0.37 1.13 6.04
C GLY A 9 0.60 0.60 7.09
N LEU A 10 1.91 0.80 6.90
CA LEU A 10 2.94 0.44 7.87
C LEU A 10 2.75 1.15 9.22
N LEU A 11 2.45 2.46 9.20
CA LEU A 11 2.26 3.25 10.43
C LEU A 11 0.96 2.87 11.15
N LEU A 12 -0.11 2.56 10.41
CA LEU A 12 -1.37 2.10 11.00
C LEU A 12 -1.21 0.70 11.62
N ASP A 13 -0.44 -0.20 11.00
CA ASP A 13 -0.09 -1.50 11.57
C ASP A 13 0.75 -1.34 12.84
N LEU A 14 1.72 -0.41 12.84
CA LEU A 14 2.48 -0.05 14.05
C LEU A 14 1.58 0.48 15.16
N ALA A 15 0.55 1.23 14.78
CA ALA A 15 -0.50 1.72 15.68
C ALA A 15 -1.58 0.68 15.97
N GLY A 16 -1.34 -0.60 15.67
CA GLY A 16 -2.20 -1.75 15.95
C GLY A 16 -3.63 -1.62 15.45
N VAL A 17 -3.84 -0.84 14.39
CA VAL A 17 -5.12 -0.77 13.70
C VAL A 17 -5.41 -2.13 13.05
N PRO A 18 -6.64 -2.66 13.13
CA PRO A 18 -6.97 -3.94 12.52
C PRO A 18 -6.67 -3.96 11.01
N LYS A 19 -6.06 -5.05 10.52
CA LYS A 19 -5.72 -5.24 9.09
C LYS A 19 -6.86 -4.86 8.14
N ALA A 20 -8.09 -5.27 8.46
CA ALA A 20 -9.27 -4.99 7.64
C ALA A 20 -9.53 -3.48 7.47
N GLU A 21 -9.31 -2.69 8.52
CA GLU A 21 -9.47 -1.23 8.47
C GLU A 21 -8.35 -0.56 7.68
N ILE A 22 -7.11 -1.06 7.78
CA ILE A 22 -5.98 -0.57 6.98
C ILE A 22 -6.24 -0.80 5.49
N VAL A 23 -6.67 -2.00 5.12
CA VAL A 23 -7.01 -2.36 3.73
C VAL A 23 -8.15 -1.49 3.22
N HIS A 24 -9.19 -1.30 4.03
CA HIS A 24 -10.32 -0.45 3.68
C HIS A 24 -9.91 1.02 3.46
N ASN A 25 -9.10 1.58 4.36
CA ASN A 25 -8.58 2.95 4.26
C ASN A 25 -7.71 3.14 3.00
N TYR A 26 -6.87 2.15 2.70
CA TYR A 26 -6.04 2.15 1.50
C TYR A 26 -6.88 2.10 0.22
N ALA A 27 -7.91 1.24 0.18
CA ALA A 27 -8.80 1.08 -0.96
C ALA A 27 -9.56 2.37 -1.28
N ILE A 28 -10.12 3.03 -0.26
CA ILE A 28 -10.80 4.32 -0.43
C ILE A 28 -9.83 5.36 -1.01
N SER A 29 -8.63 5.46 -0.43
CA SER A 29 -7.63 6.42 -0.88
C SER A 29 -7.22 6.18 -2.34
N ALA A 30 -7.05 4.92 -2.73
CA ALA A 30 -6.77 4.54 -4.11
C ALA A 30 -7.94 4.90 -5.06
N HIS A 31 -9.19 4.64 -4.67
CA HIS A 31 -10.36 5.01 -5.46
C HIS A 31 -10.46 6.53 -5.71
N TYR A 32 -10.17 7.36 -4.70
CA TYR A 32 -10.13 8.81 -4.89
C TYR A 32 -8.98 9.27 -5.81
N LEU A 33 -7.83 8.59 -5.77
CA LEU A 33 -6.70 8.86 -6.68
C LEU A 33 -6.95 8.37 -8.11
N GLU A 34 -7.78 7.33 -8.29
CA GLU A 34 -8.23 6.84 -9.60
C GLU A 34 -9.34 7.70 -10.20
N GLY A 35 -10.19 8.30 -9.35
CA GLY A 35 -11.26 9.22 -9.75
C GLY A 35 -10.80 10.63 -10.14
N GLN A 36 -9.52 10.97 -9.93
CA GLN A 36 -8.93 12.13 -10.58
C GLN A 36 -8.80 11.83 -12.08
N PRO A 37 -9.18 12.76 -12.98
CA PRO A 37 -8.87 12.61 -14.39
C PRO A 37 -7.37 12.40 -14.51
N LYS A 38 -6.95 11.17 -14.78
CA LYS A 38 -5.62 10.90 -15.31
C LYS A 38 -5.64 11.37 -16.76
N ASP A 39 -5.81 12.69 -16.94
CA ASP A 39 -5.60 13.46 -18.18
C ASP A 39 -4.10 13.49 -18.48
N SER A 40 -3.49 12.32 -18.49
CA SER A 40 -2.14 12.14 -19.00
C SER A 40 -2.31 11.44 -20.34
N ALA A 41 -1.71 12.02 -21.38
CA ALA A 41 -1.58 11.41 -22.70
C ALA A 41 -1.17 9.92 -22.63
N MET A 42 -0.48 9.52 -21.55
CA MET A 42 -0.16 8.14 -21.17
C MET A 42 -1.37 7.18 -21.20
N ASN A 43 -2.54 7.56 -20.67
CA ASN A 43 -3.70 6.65 -20.63
C ASN A 43 -4.31 6.43 -22.01
N ALA A 44 -4.39 7.48 -22.83
CA ALA A 44 -4.86 7.38 -24.21
C ALA A 44 -3.89 6.53 -25.06
N GLN A 45 -2.59 6.69 -24.83
CA GLN A 45 -1.54 5.95 -25.52
C GLN A 45 -1.51 4.47 -25.11
N ILE A 46 -1.70 4.17 -23.83
CA ILE A 46 -1.85 2.79 -23.32
C ILE A 46 -3.11 2.13 -23.90
N MET A 47 -4.25 2.83 -23.91
CA MET A 47 -5.48 2.33 -24.52
C MET A 47 -5.31 2.03 -26.03
N ALA A 48 -4.59 2.89 -26.75
CA ALA A 48 -4.27 2.67 -28.16
C ALA A 48 -3.35 1.45 -28.37
N LEU A 49 -2.33 1.31 -27.52
CA LEU A 49 -1.41 0.16 -27.51
C LEU A 49 -2.11 -1.17 -27.18
N VAL A 50 -3.03 -1.18 -26.21
CA VAL A 50 -3.83 -2.36 -25.85
C VAL A 50 -4.79 -2.75 -26.97
N LYS A 51 -5.40 -1.77 -27.67
CA LYS A 51 -6.23 -2.04 -28.86
C LYS A 51 -5.41 -2.64 -30.01
N GLN A 52 -4.18 -2.19 -30.21
CA GLN A 52 -3.30 -2.69 -31.27
C GLN A 52 -2.64 -4.04 -30.92
N ASN A 53 -2.44 -4.32 -29.63
CA ASN A 53 -1.82 -5.56 -29.19
C ASN A 53 -2.50 -6.13 -27.92
N PRO A 54 -3.46 -7.06 -28.09
CA PRO A 54 -4.22 -7.66 -26.99
C PRO A 54 -3.37 -8.40 -25.96
N GLU A 55 -2.16 -8.88 -26.33
CA GLU A 55 -1.24 -9.49 -25.37
C GLU A 55 -0.73 -8.49 -24.32
N ILE A 56 -0.57 -7.22 -24.70
CA ILE A 56 -0.18 -6.15 -23.77
C ILE A 56 -1.29 -5.94 -22.75
N GLY A 57 -2.55 -5.97 -23.20
CA GLY A 57 -3.72 -5.93 -22.32
C GLY A 57 -3.73 -7.06 -21.30
N ARG A 58 -3.44 -8.31 -21.73
CA ARG A 58 -3.36 -9.47 -20.81
C ARG A 58 -2.19 -9.37 -19.83
N LYS A 59 -1.01 -8.95 -20.28
CA LYS A 59 0.15 -8.75 -19.39
C LYS A 59 -0.09 -7.64 -18.37
N MET A 60 -0.72 -6.54 -18.79
CA MET A 60 -1.11 -5.46 -17.88
C MET A 60 -2.21 -5.88 -16.89
N ALA A 61 -3.19 -6.67 -17.34
CA ALA A 61 -4.21 -7.24 -16.46
C ALA A 61 -3.59 -8.17 -15.39
N GLY A 62 -2.58 -8.97 -15.75
CA GLY A 62 -1.82 -9.79 -14.79
C GLY A 62 -0.95 -9.00 -13.81
N MET A 63 -0.68 -7.72 -14.09
CA MET A 63 0.01 -6.79 -13.20
C MET A 63 -0.96 -5.90 -12.39
N ALA A 64 -2.26 -6.00 -12.66
CA ALA A 64 -3.30 -5.20 -12.02
C ALA A 64 -3.92 -5.96 -10.85
N GLY A 65 -3.21 -6.04 -9.73
CA GLY A 65 -3.86 -6.31 -8.44
C GLY A 65 -4.72 -5.12 -8.04
N THR A 66 -5.89 -5.34 -7.44
CA THR A 66 -6.69 -4.23 -6.93
C THR A 66 -5.95 -3.54 -5.78
N ALA A 67 -6.30 -2.29 -5.47
CA ALA A 67 -5.71 -1.61 -4.32
C ALA A 67 -5.85 -2.41 -3.00
N PRO A 68 -7.02 -2.98 -2.66
CA PRO A 68 -7.15 -3.91 -1.53
C PRO A 68 -6.14 -5.06 -1.56
N ASP A 69 -6.04 -5.79 -2.67
CA ASP A 69 -5.17 -6.97 -2.79
C ASP A 69 -3.69 -6.63 -2.58
N ASN A 70 -3.27 -5.45 -3.04
CA ASN A 70 -1.90 -4.98 -2.89
C ASN A 70 -1.56 -4.70 -1.41
N MET A 71 -2.48 -4.08 -0.67
CA MET A 71 -2.29 -3.82 0.76
C MET A 71 -2.35 -5.12 1.58
N GLU A 72 -3.25 -6.05 1.21
CA GLU A 72 -3.34 -7.35 1.88
C GLU A 72 -2.07 -8.17 1.74
N GLN A 73 -1.49 -8.21 0.53
CA GLN A 73 -0.21 -8.88 0.26
C GLN A 73 0.94 -8.21 0.99
N PHE A 74 0.99 -6.87 1.01
CA PHE A 74 1.98 -6.13 1.76
C PHE A 74 1.95 -6.47 3.25
N LEU A 75 0.77 -6.38 3.89
CA LEU A 75 0.63 -6.69 5.31
C LEU A 75 0.94 -8.16 5.61
N ALA A 76 0.58 -9.09 4.72
CA ALA A 76 0.92 -10.50 4.87
C ALA A 76 2.45 -10.73 4.84
N ALA A 77 3.15 -10.13 3.87
CA ALA A 77 4.61 -10.21 3.79
C ALA A 77 5.28 -9.55 5.00
N LEU A 78 4.81 -8.37 5.41
CA LEU A 78 5.31 -7.64 6.58
C LEU A 78 5.24 -8.49 7.86
N HIS A 79 4.09 -9.13 8.11
CA HIS A 79 3.90 -9.99 9.28
C HIS A 79 4.69 -11.30 9.17
N SER A 80 4.73 -11.93 8.00
CA SER A 80 5.45 -13.19 7.81
C SER A 80 6.97 -13.04 7.90
N GLU A 81 7.53 -11.95 7.38
CA GLU A 81 8.98 -11.76 7.30
C GLU A 81 9.55 -11.06 8.53
N TYR A 82 8.78 -10.17 9.15
CA TYR A 82 9.27 -9.31 10.23
C TYR A 82 8.46 -9.40 11.53
N GLY A 83 7.34 -10.15 11.57
CA GLY A 83 6.44 -10.17 12.72
C GLY A 83 5.63 -8.88 12.89
N GLY A 84 5.53 -8.06 11.84
CA GLY A 84 4.75 -6.81 11.80
C GLY A 84 5.60 -5.56 11.64
N ALA A 85 4.96 -4.38 11.68
CA ALA A 85 5.61 -3.10 11.44
C ALA A 85 6.78 -2.81 12.38
N GLU A 86 6.65 -3.15 13.67
CA GLU A 86 7.71 -2.94 14.65
C GLU A 86 8.98 -3.72 14.32
N GLY A 87 8.84 -5.02 13.98
CA GLY A 87 9.99 -5.84 13.62
C GLY A 87 10.67 -5.36 12.33
N TYR A 88 9.88 -4.87 11.36
CA TYR A 88 10.43 -4.27 10.16
C TYR A 88 11.24 -3.00 10.47
N LEU A 89 10.68 -2.08 11.26
CA LEU A 89 11.35 -0.84 11.65
C LEU A 89 12.67 -1.11 12.40
N LYS A 90 12.68 -2.09 13.31
CA LYS A 90 13.90 -2.56 13.97
C LYS A 90 14.93 -3.10 12.98
N SER A 91 14.48 -3.88 11.99
CA SER A 91 15.38 -4.49 10.98
C SER A 91 16.11 -3.45 10.12
N ILE A 92 15.51 -2.26 9.93
CA ILE A 92 16.12 -1.15 9.17
C ILE A 92 16.83 -0.12 10.06
N GLY A 93 16.97 -0.40 11.36
CA GLY A 93 17.77 0.41 12.30
C GLY A 93 17.02 1.49 13.05
N VAL A 94 15.68 1.51 13.05
CA VAL A 94 14.92 2.41 13.92
C VAL A 94 14.99 1.88 15.35
N SER A 95 15.37 2.75 16.29
CA SER A 95 15.56 2.36 17.68
C SER A 95 14.24 2.05 18.38
N GLU A 96 14.30 1.24 19.43
CA GLU A 96 13.15 0.98 20.30
C GLU A 96 12.53 2.29 20.83
N GLN A 97 13.37 3.26 21.22
CA GLN A 97 12.91 4.54 21.74
C GLN A 97 12.10 5.34 20.70
N GLU A 98 12.57 5.39 19.45
CA GLU A 98 11.85 6.05 18.36
C GLU A 98 10.53 5.34 18.04
N ILE A 99 10.52 4.01 18.07
CA ILE A 99 9.30 3.23 17.85
C ILE A 99 8.26 3.51 18.94
N GLN A 100 8.67 3.51 20.21
CA GLN A 100 7.76 3.84 21.31
C GLN A 100 7.22 5.28 21.19
N GLN A 101 8.06 6.24 20.81
CA GLN A 101 7.61 7.61 20.54
C GLN A 101 6.58 7.67 19.40
N LEU A 102 6.78 6.90 18.33
CA LEU A 102 5.81 6.81 17.23
C LEU A 102 4.48 6.24 17.69
N LYS A 103 4.48 5.14 18.44
CA LYS A 103 3.25 4.51 18.95
C LYS A 103 2.43 5.48 19.82
N VAL A 104 3.10 6.17 20.74
CA VAL A 104 2.46 7.21 21.59
C VAL A 104 1.84 8.31 20.73
N ARG A 105 2.57 8.82 19.72
CA ARG A 105 2.07 9.88 18.83
C ARG A 105 0.90 9.42 17.96
N LEU A 106 0.84 8.14 17.63
CA LEU A 106 -0.24 7.52 16.84
C LEU A 106 -1.44 7.11 17.69
N GLY A 107 -1.41 7.32 19.01
CA GLY A 107 -2.54 7.06 19.91
C GLY A 107 -2.57 5.66 20.51
N GLN A 108 -1.54 4.84 20.28
CA GLN A 108 -1.32 3.62 21.05
C GLN A 108 -0.54 3.95 22.32
N ALA A 109 -1.26 4.39 23.36
CA ALA A 109 -0.72 4.32 24.71
C ALA A 109 -0.90 2.88 25.22
N GLY A 110 0.19 2.28 25.70
CA GLY A 110 0.25 0.89 26.17
C GLY A 110 -0.59 0.60 27.41
#